data_AF-A0A1B1ZK80-F1
#
_entry.id   AF-A0A1B1ZK80-F1
#
_cell.length_a   1.000
_cell.length_b   1.000
_cell.length_c   1.000
_cell.angle_alpha   90.00
_cell.angle_beta   90.00
_cell.angle_gamma   90.00
#
_symmetry.space_group_name_H-M   'P 1'
#
loop_
_entity.id
_entity.type
_entity.pdbx_description
1 polymer ?
#
loop_
_entity_poly.entity_id
_entity_poly.type
_entity_poly.pdbx_seq_one_letter_code
_entity_poly.pdbx_strand_id
1 'polypeptide(L)'
;MESKIARLGIALAAAVTAVVATGSAALAAPAGATPLVGPPCEVGRLCVWDGPGYTGARHDYYVCGYYDVRSSGLTRVGSFVNNQTGDQVATFSGPDAHGSVVPQYTSTAVDARPDTTDRTTWVVQPC
;
A
#
# COMPACT_ATOMS: atom_id res chain seq x y z
N MET A 1 47.15 -24.69 67.73
CA MET A 1 47.96 -23.52 67.36
C MET A 1 48.33 -23.68 65.90
N GLU A 2 48.58 -22.56 65.20
CA GLU A 2 48.78 -22.43 63.74
C GLU A 2 47.48 -22.37 62.92
N SER A 3 47.25 -21.49 61.95
CA SER A 3 47.62 -20.09 61.67
C SER A 3 46.93 -19.74 60.33
N LYS A 4 46.48 -18.49 60.14
CA LYS A 4 46.57 -17.66 58.89
C LYS A 4 45.30 -16.83 58.57
N ILE A 5 45.38 -15.55 58.98
CA ILE A 5 45.26 -14.32 58.18
C ILE A 5 44.62 -14.45 56.78
N ALA A 6 43.61 -13.63 56.44
CA ALA A 6 43.71 -12.58 55.41
C ALA A 6 42.39 -11.82 55.17
N ARG A 7 42.56 -10.57 54.73
CA ARG A 7 41.60 -9.45 54.64
C ARG A 7 41.01 -9.30 53.22
N LEU A 8 40.18 -8.25 53.08
CA LEU A 8 39.59 -7.62 51.87
C LEU A 8 38.34 -8.35 51.35
N GLY A 9 37.14 -7.76 51.26
CA GLY A 9 36.76 -6.37 51.00
C GLY A 9 36.50 -6.21 49.51
N ILE A 10 35.25 -5.95 49.08
CA ILE A 10 34.90 -5.38 47.76
C ILE A 10 33.51 -4.73 47.88
N ALA A 11 33.47 -3.44 47.55
CA ALA A 11 32.28 -2.62 47.38
C ALA A 11 31.53 -3.02 46.10
N LEU A 12 30.19 -3.09 46.16
CA LEU A 12 29.37 -3.29 44.96
C LEU A 12 29.34 -2.02 44.11
N ALA A 13 29.68 -2.20 42.83
CA ALA A 13 29.77 -1.18 41.80
C ALA A 13 28.40 -0.62 41.40
N ALA A 14 28.34 0.70 41.20
CA ALA A 14 27.24 1.39 40.54
C ALA A 14 27.31 1.16 39.03
N ALA A 15 26.23 0.63 38.44
CA ALA A 15 26.12 0.44 37.00
C ALA A 15 25.61 1.74 36.35
N VAL A 16 26.43 2.31 35.46
CA VAL A 16 26.07 3.44 34.59
C VAL A 16 25.40 2.88 33.34
N THR A 17 24.10 3.11 33.17
CA THR A 17 23.37 2.74 31.95
C THR A 17 23.59 3.81 30.87
N ALA A 18 24.36 3.47 29.84
CA ALA A 18 24.53 4.28 28.64
C ALA A 18 23.24 4.29 27.81
N VAL A 19 22.65 5.46 27.58
CA VAL A 19 21.55 5.65 26.63
C VAL A 19 22.15 5.70 25.23
N VAL A 20 21.90 4.66 24.43
CA VAL A 20 22.26 4.65 23.01
C VAL A 20 21.22 5.47 22.26
N ALA A 21 21.60 6.63 21.76
CA ALA A 21 20.79 7.43 20.86
C ALA A 21 20.69 6.71 19.51
N THR A 22 19.59 5.98 19.27
CA THR A 22 19.25 5.47 17.95
C THR A 22 18.77 6.63 17.09
N GLY A 23 19.63 7.12 16.21
CA GLY A 23 19.28 8.09 15.18
C GLY A 23 18.35 7.47 14.14
N SER A 24 17.10 7.91 14.11
CA SER A 24 16.18 7.58 13.02
C SER A 24 16.58 8.37 11.78
N ALA A 25 17.21 7.70 10.81
CA ALA A 25 17.39 8.25 9.48
C ALA A 25 16.01 8.32 8.79
N ALA A 26 15.35 9.47 8.88
CA ALA A 26 14.19 9.77 8.07
C ALA A 26 14.66 9.95 6.62
N LEU A 27 14.43 8.94 5.78
CA LEU A 27 14.54 9.08 4.33
C LEU A 27 13.54 10.15 3.90
N ALA A 28 14.04 11.32 3.51
CA ALA A 28 13.23 12.40 2.97
C ALA A 28 12.59 11.90 1.67
N ALA A 29 11.26 11.73 1.68
CA ALA A 29 10.50 11.47 0.47
C ALA A 29 10.65 12.66 -0.49
N PRO A 30 10.79 12.44 -1.80
CA PRO A 30 10.95 13.52 -2.77
C PRO A 30 9.74 14.46 -2.73
N ALA A 31 10.03 15.76 -2.67
CA ALA A 31 9.06 16.84 -2.70
C ALA A 31 8.35 16.85 -4.07
N GLY A 32 7.18 16.23 -4.12
CA GLY A 32 6.38 16.06 -5.34
C GLY A 32 5.38 14.91 -5.26
N ALA A 33 5.56 13.96 -4.34
CA ALA A 33 4.55 12.96 -4.07
C ALA A 33 3.37 13.62 -3.32
N THR A 34 2.27 13.90 -4.02
CA THR A 34 0.97 14.05 -3.37
C THR A 34 0.77 12.84 -2.47
N PRO A 35 0.50 13.02 -1.16
CA PRO A 35 0.25 11.89 -0.29
C PRO A 35 -0.87 11.06 -0.90
N LEU A 36 -0.63 9.76 -1.10
CA LEU A 36 -1.69 8.83 -1.47
C LEU A 36 -2.75 8.86 -0.36
N VAL A 37 -3.86 9.56 -0.58
CA VAL A 37 -5.01 9.56 0.33
C VAL A 37 -5.87 8.35 -0.02
N GLY A 38 -5.36 7.17 0.33
CA GLY A 38 -6.02 5.89 0.12
C GLY A 38 -5.68 4.90 1.24
N PRO A 39 -6.48 3.84 1.41
CA PRO A 39 -6.19 2.78 2.37
C PRO A 39 -4.92 2.03 1.98
N PRO A 40 -4.38 1.18 2.86
CA PRO A 40 -3.22 0.35 2.56
C PRO A 40 -3.43 -0.48 1.29
N CYS A 41 -2.64 -0.22 0.26
CA CYS A 41 -2.48 -1.04 -0.93
C CYS A 41 -0.98 -1.33 -1.07
N GLU A 42 -0.60 -2.60 -1.23
CA GLU A 42 0.81 -2.99 -1.27
C GLU A 42 1.51 -2.30 -2.46
N VAL A 43 2.76 -1.88 -2.26
CA VAL A 43 3.59 -1.29 -3.33
C VAL A 43 3.71 -2.29 -4.47
N GLY A 44 3.58 -1.81 -5.71
CA GLY A 44 3.60 -2.64 -6.91
C GLY A 44 2.23 -3.20 -7.31
N ARG A 45 1.14 -2.81 -6.64
CA ARG A 45 -0.20 -3.34 -6.91
C ARG A 45 -1.22 -2.28 -7.29
N LEU A 46 -2.23 -2.73 -8.03
CA LEU A 46 -3.50 -2.05 -8.22
C LEU A 46 -4.56 -2.74 -7.35
N CYS A 47 -5.06 -2.05 -6.34
CA CYS A 47 -6.11 -2.55 -5.46
C CYS A 47 -7.45 -1.95 -5.87
N VAL A 48 -8.46 -2.80 -6.07
CA VAL A 48 -9.79 -2.40 -6.53
C VAL A 48 -10.84 -2.86 -5.53
N TRP A 49 -11.79 -1.99 -5.22
CA TRP A 49 -12.92 -2.26 -4.34
C TRP A 49 -14.25 -2.15 -5.09
N ASP A 50 -15.24 -2.92 -4.64
CA ASP A 50 -16.60 -2.93 -5.21
C ASP A 50 -17.39 -1.64 -4.92
N GLY A 51 -17.20 -1.08 -3.73
CA GLY A 51 -17.89 0.13 -3.26
C GLY A 51 -17.05 1.40 -3.35
N PRO A 52 -17.68 2.57 -3.25
CA PRO A 52 -16.97 3.83 -3.06
C PRO A 52 -16.33 3.87 -1.66
N GLY A 53 -15.41 4.81 -1.44
CA GLY A 53 -14.67 4.99 -0.20
C GLY A 53 -13.83 3.78 0.21
N TYR A 54 -13.44 2.94 -0.75
CA TYR A 54 -12.65 1.72 -0.51
C TYR A 54 -13.37 0.70 0.37
N THR A 55 -14.68 0.54 0.14
CA THR A 55 -15.55 -0.37 0.89
C THR A 55 -15.94 -1.61 0.09
N GLY A 56 -16.40 -2.65 0.77
CA GLY A 56 -16.85 -3.89 0.13
C GLY A 56 -15.72 -4.85 -0.21
N ALA A 57 -15.99 -5.77 -1.14
CA ALA A 57 -15.02 -6.76 -1.60
C ALA A 57 -13.84 -6.06 -2.31
N ARG A 58 -12.64 -6.62 -2.13
CA ARG A 58 -11.39 -6.09 -2.70
C ARG A 58 -10.67 -7.16 -3.51
N HIS A 59 -10.06 -6.76 -4.61
CA HIS A 59 -9.12 -7.58 -5.35
C HIS A 59 -7.85 -6.80 -5.72
N ASP A 60 -6.71 -7.49 -5.68
CA ASP A 60 -5.39 -6.90 -5.87
C ASP A 60 -4.72 -7.48 -7.12
N TYR A 61 -4.46 -6.62 -8.08
CA TYR A 61 -3.78 -6.96 -9.33
C TYR A 61 -2.30 -6.58 -9.26
N TYR A 62 -1.43 -7.49 -9.69
CA TYR A 62 0.02 -7.28 -9.73
C TYR A 62 0.66 -7.68 -11.08
N VAL A 63 -0.09 -8.32 -11.96
CA VAL A 63 0.37 -8.75 -13.30
C VAL A 63 -0.41 -7.95 -14.35
N CYS A 64 0.25 -7.54 -15.42
CA CYS A 64 -0.41 -6.94 -16.57
C CYS A 64 -1.31 -7.97 -17.27
N GLY A 65 -2.47 -7.54 -17.74
CA GLY A 65 -3.43 -8.43 -18.37
C GLY A 65 -4.82 -7.83 -18.42
N TYR A 66 -5.73 -8.50 -19.11
CA TYR A 66 -7.14 -8.12 -19.17
C TYR A 66 -7.92 -8.91 -18.13
N TYR A 67 -8.45 -8.22 -17.13
CA TYR A 67 -9.21 -8.85 -16.05
C TYR A 67 -10.64 -8.36 -16.05
N ASP A 68 -11.57 -9.30 -16.04
CA ASP A 68 -12.95 -9.02 -15.65
C ASP A 68 -13.03 -9.09 -14.12
N VAL A 69 -13.30 -7.97 -13.45
CA VAL A 69 -13.34 -7.90 -11.98
C VAL A 69 -14.43 -8.81 -11.39
N ARG A 70 -15.43 -9.16 -12.19
CA ARG A 70 -16.53 -10.06 -11.80
C ARG A 70 -16.08 -11.49 -11.62
N SER A 71 -15.04 -11.91 -12.35
CA SER A 71 -14.41 -13.20 -12.11
C SER A 71 -13.71 -13.28 -10.74
N SER A 72 -13.33 -12.13 -10.19
CA SER A 72 -12.72 -11.99 -8.87
C SER A 72 -13.73 -11.74 -7.73
N GLY A 73 -15.04 -11.81 -8.03
CA GLY A 73 -16.12 -11.63 -7.05
C GLY A 73 -16.54 -10.17 -6.80
N LEU A 74 -16.10 -9.22 -7.61
CA LEU A 74 -16.56 -7.83 -7.56
C LEU A 74 -17.73 -7.64 -8.53
N THR A 75 -18.64 -6.71 -8.26
CA THR A 75 -19.70 -6.37 -9.22
C THR A 75 -19.22 -5.35 -10.25
N ARG A 76 -18.35 -4.42 -9.81
CA ARG A 76 -17.74 -3.35 -10.61
C ARG A 76 -16.50 -2.78 -9.91
N VAL A 77 -15.87 -1.81 -10.54
CA VAL A 77 -14.87 -0.92 -9.90
C VAL A 77 -15.63 0.24 -9.24
N GLY A 78 -15.73 0.25 -7.91
CA GLY A 78 -16.34 1.34 -7.14
C GLY A 78 -15.34 2.36 -6.60
N SER A 79 -14.12 1.90 -6.28
CA SER A 79 -12.98 2.73 -5.92
C SER A 79 -11.68 1.94 -6.10
N PHE A 80 -10.54 2.62 -6.19
CA PHE A 80 -9.25 1.95 -6.37
C PHE A 80 -8.07 2.75 -5.83
N VAL A 81 -6.97 2.04 -5.63
CA VAL A 81 -5.64 2.58 -5.35
C VAL A 81 -4.66 1.95 -6.35
N ASN A 82 -4.08 2.77 -7.22
CA ASN A 82 -2.97 2.38 -8.07
C ASN A 82 -1.66 2.73 -7.36
N ASN A 83 -1.11 1.77 -6.62
CA ASN A 83 0.19 1.90 -5.94
C ASN A 83 1.29 1.13 -6.69
N GLN A 84 1.17 1.01 -8.01
CA GLN A 84 2.19 0.39 -8.86
C GLN A 84 3.44 1.30 -8.94
N THR A 85 4.57 0.74 -9.41
CA THR A 85 5.85 1.45 -9.53
C THR A 85 6.20 1.71 -11.00
N GLY A 86 6.95 2.76 -11.29
CA GLY A 86 7.50 3.00 -12.64
C GLY A 86 6.49 3.59 -13.63
N ASP A 87 5.65 4.52 -13.16
CA ASP A 87 4.67 5.26 -13.98
C ASP A 87 3.66 4.38 -14.75
N GLN A 88 3.36 3.20 -14.21
CA GLN A 88 2.42 2.26 -14.82
C GLN A 88 1.03 2.89 -14.95
N VAL A 89 0.42 2.69 -16.12
CA VAL A 89 -0.89 3.23 -16.45
C VAL A 89 -1.92 2.11 -16.48
N ALA A 90 -2.82 2.12 -15.49
CA ALA A 90 -3.95 1.22 -15.48
C ALA A 90 -5.09 1.78 -16.36
N THR A 91 -5.74 0.91 -17.12
CA THR A 91 -6.92 1.23 -17.94
C THR A 91 -8.15 0.55 -17.38
N PHE A 92 -9.24 1.31 -17.31
CA PHE A 92 -10.52 0.88 -16.76
C PHE A 92 -11.58 0.99 -17.84
N SER A 93 -12.21 -0.14 -18.17
CA SER A 93 -13.14 -0.25 -19.30
C SER A 93 -14.50 -0.79 -18.86
N GLY A 94 -15.53 -0.35 -19.59
CA GLY A 94 -16.93 -0.68 -19.34
C GLY A 94 -17.78 -0.46 -20.59
N PRO A 95 -19.10 -0.64 -20.53
CA PRO A 95 -19.95 -0.49 -21.71
C PRO A 95 -20.08 0.99 -22.11
N ASP A 96 -20.15 1.24 -23.41
CA ASP A 96 -20.63 2.49 -23.99
C ASP A 96 -22.17 2.50 -24.12
N ALA A 97 -22.72 3.53 -24.76
CA ALA A 97 -24.17 3.65 -24.99
C ALA A 97 -24.77 2.52 -25.84
N HIS A 98 -23.94 1.78 -26.59
CA HIS A 98 -24.34 0.68 -27.47
C HIS A 98 -23.95 -0.70 -26.89
N GLY A 99 -23.43 -0.74 -25.66
CA GLY A 99 -22.99 -1.97 -24.99
C GLY A 99 -21.60 -2.49 -25.40
N SER A 100 -20.86 -1.76 -26.23
CA SER A 100 -19.48 -2.09 -26.58
C SER A 100 -18.55 -1.77 -25.42
N VAL A 101 -17.59 -2.65 -25.12
CA VAL A 101 -16.62 -2.40 -24.05
C VAL A 101 -15.57 -1.42 -24.54
N VAL A 102 -15.50 -0.26 -23.89
CA VAL A 102 -14.57 0.82 -24.23
C VAL A 102 -13.83 1.33 -22.98
N PRO A 103 -12.62 1.88 -23.13
CA PRO A 103 -11.96 2.61 -22.05
C PRO A 103 -12.82 3.77 -21.55
N GLN A 104 -13.01 3.84 -20.25
CA GLN A 104 -13.78 4.91 -19.58
C GLN A 104 -12.85 5.90 -18.88
N TYR A 105 -11.74 5.43 -18.30
CA TYR A 105 -10.69 6.26 -17.72
C TYR A 105 -9.38 5.47 -17.56
N THR A 106 -8.30 6.21 -17.35
CA THR A 106 -6.98 5.66 -17.01
C THR A 106 -6.49 6.22 -15.68
N SER A 107 -5.49 5.57 -15.08
CA SER A 107 -4.84 5.99 -13.85
C SER A 107 -3.33 5.73 -13.94
N THR A 108 -2.53 6.80 -13.85
CA THR A 108 -1.07 6.71 -13.77
C THR A 108 -0.67 6.56 -12.31
N ALA A 109 0.13 5.53 -11.99
CA ALA A 109 0.63 5.33 -10.64
C ALA A 109 1.59 6.47 -10.23
N VAL A 110 1.56 6.96 -9.00
CA VAL A 110 0.70 6.56 -7.87
C VAL A 110 -0.57 7.40 -7.82
N ASP A 111 -1.74 6.76 -7.73
CA ASP A 111 -3.07 7.42 -7.75
C ASP A 111 -4.07 6.70 -6.82
N ALA A 112 -5.03 7.43 -6.27
CA ALA A 112 -6.12 6.90 -5.47
C ALA A 112 -7.42 7.61 -5.82
N ARG A 113 -8.46 6.82 -6.16
CA ARG A 113 -9.78 7.35 -6.45
C ARG A 113 -10.81 6.72 -5.53
N PRO A 114 -11.39 7.51 -4.60
CA PRO A 114 -12.35 7.00 -3.65
C PRO A 114 -13.74 6.77 -4.27
N ASP A 115 -14.02 7.26 -5.47
CA ASP A 115 -15.31 7.03 -6.12
C ASP A 115 -15.15 7.01 -7.64
N THR A 116 -15.60 5.92 -8.26
CA THR A 116 -15.70 5.73 -9.70
C THR A 116 -17.09 5.25 -10.11
N THR A 117 -18.08 5.40 -9.22
CA THR A 117 -19.44 4.87 -9.41
C THR A 117 -20.27 5.66 -10.42
N ASP A 118 -19.77 6.78 -10.92
CA ASP A 118 -20.31 7.47 -12.10
C ASP A 118 -20.17 6.65 -13.39
N ARG A 119 -19.36 5.59 -13.36
CA ARG A 119 -19.13 4.67 -14.48
C ARG A 119 -19.42 3.22 -14.12
N THR A 120 -19.90 2.47 -15.11
CA THR A 120 -20.06 1.01 -15.01
C THR A 120 -18.79 0.32 -15.52
N THR A 121 -17.72 0.36 -14.74
CA THR A 121 -16.45 -0.27 -15.10
C THR A 121 -16.39 -1.69 -14.54
N TRP A 122 -15.98 -2.66 -15.37
CA TRP A 122 -15.81 -4.05 -14.94
C TRP A 122 -14.63 -4.77 -15.62
N VAL A 123 -13.97 -4.14 -16.59
CA VAL A 123 -12.67 -4.61 -17.10
C VAL A 123 -11.57 -3.73 -16.57
N VAL A 124 -10.53 -4.35 -16.04
CA VAL A 124 -9.32 -3.69 -15.54
C VAL A 124 -8.10 -4.25 -16.28
N GLN A 125 -7.27 -3.34 -16.75
CA GLN A 125 -5.94 -3.61 -17.24
C GLN A 125 -4.93 -2.88 -16.35
N PRO A 126 -4.17 -3.57 -15.49
CA PRO A 126 -3.17 -2.94 -14.63
C PRO A 126 -2.00 -2.30 -15.41
N CYS A 127 -1.86 -2.72 -16.67
CA CYS A 127 -1.00 -2.23 -17.74
C CYS A 127 -1.68 -2.71 -19.06
#